data_AF-A0A399YHZ5-F1
#
_entry.id   AF-A0A399YHZ5-F1
#
_cell.length_a   1.000
_cell.length_b   1.000
_cell.length_c   1.000
_cell.angle_alpha   90.00
_cell.angle_beta   90.00
_cell.angle_gamma   90.00
#
_symmetry.space_group_name_H-M   'P 1'
#
loop_
_entity.id
_entity.type
_entity.pdbx_description
1 polymer ?
#
loop_
_entity_poly.entity_id
_entity_poly.type
_entity_poly.pdbx_seq_one_letter_code
_entity_poly.pdbx_strand_id
1 'polypeptide(L)'
;MPEISRFLGIIITMYAEAGERHNVPHFHVRYGEHKATFEIESGDLMVGYLPKSQMRLVEAWAELHRAELKADWAMLLSGQAHARYIYDYRV
;
A
#
# COMPACT_ATOMS: atom_id res chain seq x y z
N MET A 1 -9.18 8.29 -1.32
CA MET A 1 -8.01 7.45 -1.60
C MET A 1 -8.52 6.04 -1.80
N PRO A 2 -8.30 5.41 -2.96
CA PRO A 2 -8.78 4.06 -3.20
C PRO A 2 -8.08 3.10 -2.24
N GLU A 3 -8.88 2.36 -1.49
CA GLU A 3 -8.42 1.21 -0.70
C GLU A 3 -8.21 0.04 -1.64
N ILE A 4 -7.01 -0.55 -1.59
CA ILE A 4 -6.63 -1.69 -2.43
C ILE A 4 -6.67 -3.00 -1.65
N SER A 5 -6.56 -2.94 -0.31
CA SER A 5 -6.65 -4.13 0.55
C SER A 5 -6.98 -3.77 1.99
N ARG A 6 -7.55 -4.74 2.72
CA ARG A 6 -7.81 -4.66 4.16
C ARG A 6 -7.77 -6.03 4.79
N PHE A 7 -7.03 -6.15 5.89
CA PHE A 7 -6.96 -7.39 6.68
C PHE A 7 -6.51 -7.08 8.12
N LEU A 8 -7.02 -7.81 9.11
CA LEU A 8 -6.58 -7.69 10.52
C LEU A 8 -6.55 -6.23 11.06
N GLY A 9 -7.47 -5.38 10.61
CA GLY A 9 -7.53 -3.95 10.96
C GLY A 9 -6.49 -3.06 10.25
N ILE A 10 -5.62 -3.64 9.43
CA ILE A 10 -4.67 -2.98 8.54
C ILE A 10 -5.41 -2.59 7.26
N ILE A 11 -5.27 -1.34 6.84
CA ILE A 11 -5.93 -0.77 5.66
C ILE A 11 -4.83 -0.27 4.75
N ILE A 12 -4.86 -0.72 3.50
CA ILE A 12 -3.86 -0.40 2.49
C ILE A 12 -4.52 0.42 1.40
N THR A 13 -3.92 1.59 1.13
CA THR A 13 -4.39 2.54 0.12
C THR A 13 -3.24 2.94 -0.78
N MET A 14 -3.56 3.24 -2.04
CA MET A 14 -2.58 3.74 -3.00
C MET A 14 -3.04 5.06 -3.59
N TYR A 15 -2.18 6.07 -3.52
CA TYR A 15 -2.36 7.36 -4.15
C TYR A 15 -0.99 8.01 -4.34
N ALA A 16 -0.84 8.90 -5.33
CA ALA A 16 0.34 9.75 -5.44
C ALA A 16 0.12 11.05 -4.67
N GLU A 17 1.15 11.53 -3.98
CA GLU A 17 1.13 12.83 -3.32
C GLU A 17 1.41 13.95 -4.34
N ALA A 18 0.56 14.99 -4.33
CA ALA A 18 0.72 16.11 -5.25
C ALA A 18 1.97 16.93 -4.88
N GLY A 19 3.03 16.81 -5.69
CA GLY A 19 4.25 17.62 -5.58
C GLY A 19 5.47 16.91 -5.00
N GLU A 20 5.43 15.59 -4.77
CA GLU A 20 6.64 14.84 -4.42
C GLU A 20 7.64 14.81 -5.59
N ARG A 21 8.88 15.23 -5.32
CA ARG A 21 9.98 15.26 -6.30
C ARG A 21 10.46 13.88 -6.72
N HIS A 22 10.22 12.87 -5.89
CA HIS A 22 10.72 11.51 -6.07
C HIS A 22 9.49 10.61 -6.20
N ASN A 23 9.09 10.35 -7.45
CA ASN A 23 7.92 9.56 -7.82
C ASN A 23 8.18 8.05 -7.56
N VAL A 24 8.67 7.73 -6.37
CA VAL A 24 9.03 6.38 -5.93
C VAL A 24 7.74 5.59 -5.75
N PRO A 25 7.59 4.40 -6.34
CA PRO A 25 6.42 3.56 -6.15
C PRO A 25 6.23 3.20 -4.68
N HIS A 26 5.10 3.63 -4.09
CA HIS A 26 4.80 3.41 -2.68
C HIS A 26 3.32 3.13 -2.44
N PHE A 27 3.02 2.60 -1.24
CA PHE A 27 1.67 2.44 -0.74
C PHE A 27 1.58 2.91 0.71
N HIS A 28 0.37 3.28 1.13
CA HIS A 28 0.12 3.76 2.48
C HIS A 28 -0.66 2.75 3.28
N VAL A 29 -0.36 2.71 4.57
CA VAL A 29 -0.94 1.80 5.53
C VAL A 29 -1.48 2.56 6.72
N ARG A 30 -2.67 2.17 7.18
CA ARG A 30 -3.26 2.62 8.44
C ARG A 30 -3.66 1.45 9.31
N TYR A 31 -3.33 1.52 10.60
CA TYR A 31 -3.76 0.57 11.63
C TYR A 31 -4.09 1.33 12.93
N GLY A 32 -5.38 1.44 13.26
CA GLY A 32 -5.82 2.31 14.35
C GLY A 32 -5.40 3.76 14.12
N GLU A 33 -4.63 4.31 15.07
CA GLU A 33 -4.00 5.63 15.00
C GLU A 33 -2.66 5.65 14.26
N HIS A 34 -2.06 4.49 14.02
CA HIS A 34 -0.77 4.36 13.36
C HIS A 34 -0.89 4.48 11.84
N LYS A 35 0.10 5.12 11.22
CA LYS A 35 0.19 5.33 9.78
C LYS A 35 1.62 5.12 9.32
N ALA A 36 1.77 4.52 8.15
CA ALA A 36 3.06 4.27 7.53
C ALA A 36 2.97 4.32 6.00
N THR A 37 4.09 4.60 5.35
CA THR A 37 4.27 4.53 3.91
C THR A 37 5.43 3.58 3.61
N PHE A 38 5.22 2.66 2.68
CA PHE A 38 6.21 1.65 2.31
C PHE A 38 6.55 1.77 0.83
N GLU A 39 7.82 1.60 0.49
CA GLU A 39 8.27 1.49 -0.90
C GLU A 39 7.88 0.12 -1.46
N ILE A 40 7.36 0.08 -2.69
CA ILE A 40 6.88 -1.16 -3.33
C ILE A 40 8.04 -2.09 -3.72
N GLU A 41 9.15 -1.53 -4.19
CA GLU A 41 10.26 -2.36 -4.68
C GLU A 41 11.00 -3.07 -3.56
N SER A 42 11.54 -2.30 -2.62
CA SER A 42 12.28 -2.83 -1.47
C SER A 42 11.36 -3.49 -0.44
N GLY A 43 10.12 -3.00 -0.30
CA GLY A 43 9.25 -3.33 0.84
C GLY A 43 9.62 -2.56 2.10
N ASP A 44 10.56 -1.62 2.03
CA ASP A 44 11.06 -0.88 3.18
C ASP A 44 10.08 0.22 3.63
N LEU A 45 10.06 0.47 4.94
CA LEU A 45 9.34 1.59 5.53
C LEU A 45 10.02 2.91 5.16
N MET A 46 9.29 3.79 4.47
CA MET A 46 9.77 5.12 4.10
C MET A 46 9.46 6.16 5.19
N VAL A 47 8.22 6.19 5.67
CA VAL A 47 7.71 7.21 6.59
C VAL A 47 6.72 6.60 7.57
N GLY A 48 6.72 7.11 8.80
CA GLY A 48 5.72 6.78 9.81
C GLY A 48 6.12 5.59 10.67
N TYR A 49 5.12 4.90 11.20
CA TYR A 49 5.34 3.82 12.17
C TYR A 49 4.14 2.87 12.19
N LEU A 50 4.43 1.58 12.37
CA LEU A 50 3.47 0.56 12.77
C LEU A 50 4.04 -0.22 13.96
N PRO A 51 3.18 -0.77 14.83
CA PRO A 51 3.64 -1.72 15.83
C PRO A 51 4.27 -2.93 15.14
N LYS A 52 5.30 -3.51 15.79
CA LYS A 52 6.20 -4.50 15.18
C LYS A 52 5.48 -5.70 14.53
N SER A 53 4.39 -6.17 15.11
CA SER A 53 3.60 -7.27 14.54
C SER A 53 2.90 -6.89 13.23
N GLN A 54 2.31 -5.70 13.17
CA GLN A 54 1.62 -5.20 11.98
C GLN A 54 2.63 -4.85 10.88
N MET A 55 3.79 -4.31 11.25
CA MET A 55 4.88 -4.06 10.30
C MET A 55 5.29 -5.33 9.57
N ARG A 56 5.53 -6.43 10.29
CA ARG A 56 5.86 -7.73 9.69
C ARG A 56 4.75 -8.30 8.80
N LEU A 57 3.49 -8.12 9.20
CA LEU A 57 2.34 -8.55 8.40
C LEU A 57 2.27 -7.78 7.08
N VAL A 58 2.52 -6.47 7.12
CA VAL A 58 2.55 -5.62 5.93
C VAL A 58 3.72 -5.98 5.03
N GLU A 59 4.92 -6.15 5.56
CA GLU A 59 6.12 -6.54 4.80
C GLU A 59 5.88 -7.87 4.06
N ALA A 60 5.36 -8.89 4.76
CA ALA A 60 5.05 -10.18 4.15
C ALA A 60 3.92 -10.07 3.11
N TRP A 61 2.88 -9.29 3.39
CA TRP A 61 1.81 -9.04 2.43
C TRP A 61 2.32 -8.33 1.18
N ALA A 62 3.18 -7.32 1.34
CA ALA A 62 3.75 -6.54 0.24
C ALA A 62 4.66 -7.41 -0.64
N GLU A 63 5.46 -8.28 -0.05
CA GLU A 63 6.28 -9.24 -0.80
C GLU A 63 5.40 -10.15 -1.69
N LEU A 64 4.31 -10.68 -1.14
CA LEU A 64 3.40 -11.57 -1.87
C LEU A 64 2.62 -10.84 -2.98
N HIS A 65 2.33 -9.55 -2.81
CA HIS A 65 1.51 -8.76 -3.74
C HIS A 65 2.35 -7.75 -4.55
N ARG A 66 3.69 -7.87 -4.55
CA ARG A 66 4.59 -6.88 -5.16
C ARG A 66 4.24 -6.62 -6.63
N ALA A 67 3.93 -7.67 -7.41
CA ALA A 67 3.59 -7.53 -8.81
C ALA A 67 2.29 -6.75 -9.04
N GLU A 68 1.27 -6.98 -8.21
CA GLU A 68 -0.01 -6.27 -8.24
C GLU A 68 0.16 -4.80 -7.86
N LEU A 69 0.93 -4.53 -6.79
CA LEU A 69 1.25 -3.18 -6.35
C LEU A 69 1.95 -2.36 -7.44
N LYS A 70 2.89 -2.95 -8.18
CA LYS A 70 3.55 -2.28 -9.31
C LYS A 70 2.57 -1.97 -10.45
N ALA A 71 1.66 -2.89 -10.75
CA ALA A 71 0.66 -2.70 -11.79
C ALA A 71 -0.31 -1.58 -11.40
N ASP A 72 -0.81 -1.58 -10.16
CA ASP A 72 -1.68 -0.54 -9.63
C ASP A 72 -0.99 0.83 -9.65
N TRP A 73 0.30 0.89 -9.29
CA TRP A 73 1.09 2.12 -9.36
C TRP A 73 1.23 2.65 -10.79
N ALA A 74 1.51 1.77 -11.75
CA ALA A 74 1.61 2.14 -13.17
C ALA A 74 0.26 2.67 -13.71
N MET A 75 -0.85 2.05 -13.32
CA MET A 75 -2.20 2.52 -13.67
C MET A 75 -2.52 3.87 -13.03
N LEU A 76 -2.09 4.08 -11.79
CA LEU A 76 -2.25 5.34 -11.09
C LEU A 76 -1.54 6.49 -11.84
N LEU A 77 -0.30 6.27 -12.28
CA LEU A 77 0.47 7.25 -13.04
C LEU A 77 -0.09 7.50 -14.45
N SER A 78 -0.72 6.50 -15.07
CA SER A 78 -1.35 6.66 -16.38
C SER A 78 -2.72 7.37 -16.34
N GLY A 79 -3.22 7.69 -15.13
CA GLY A 79 -4.54 8.29 -14.92
C GLY A 79 -5.70 7.30 -15.14
N GLN A 80 -5.40 6.00 -15.26
CA GLN A 80 -6.41 4.95 -15.37
C GLN A 80 -6.87 4.54 -13.98
N ALA A 81 -7.89 5.23 -13.45
CA ALA A 81 -8.49 4.85 -12.17
C ALA A 81 -9.12 3.46 -12.25
N HIS A 82 -8.58 2.51 -11.49
CA HIS A 82 -9.15 1.18 -11.38
C HIS A 82 -10.32 1.20 -10.39
N ALA A 83 -11.55 1.11 -10.90
CA ALA A 83 -12.69 0.68 -10.11
C ALA A 83 -12.68 -0.85 -10.03
N ARG A 84 -11.81 -1.46 -9.19
CA ARG A 84 -11.84 -2.92 -9.02
C ARG A 84 -11.72 -3.36 -7.56
N TYR A 85 -12.89 -3.75 -7.08
CA TYR A 85 -13.25 -4.82 -6.15
C TYR A 85 -12.17 -5.37 -5.22
N ILE A 86 -12.38 -5.04 -3.93
CA ILE A 86 -12.13 -5.83 -2.73
C ILE A 86 -11.89 -7.31 -3.09
N TYR A 87 -10.64 -7.77 -3.05
CA TYR A 87 -10.36 -9.20 -2.94
C TYR A 87 -10.83 -9.64 -1.56
N ASP A 88 -12.03 -10.21 -1.52
CA ASP A 88 -12.63 -10.90 -0.37
C ASP A 88 -11.78 -12.14 -0.06
N TYR A 89 -10.69 -11.97 0.67
CA TYR A 89 -10.09 -13.09 1.41
C TYR A 89 -10.93 -13.34 2.66
N ARG A 90 -12.10 -13.96 2.46
CA ARG A 90 -12.72 -14.80 3.49
C ARG A 90 -11.87 -16.06 3.62
N VAL A 91 -11.08 -16.09 4.68
CA VAL A 91 -10.72 -17.34 5.36
C VAL A 91 -11.19 -17.21 6.80
#